data_AF-A0A2E2YVC6-F1
#
_entry.id   AF-A0A2E2YVC6-F1
#
_cell.length_a   1.000
_cell.length_b   1.000
_cell.length_c   1.000
_cell.angle_alpha   90.00
_cell.angle_beta   90.00
_cell.angle_gamma   90.00
#
_symmetry.space_group_name_H-M   'P 1'
#
loop_
_entity.id
_entity.type
_entity.pdbx_description
1 polymer ?
#
loop_
_entity_poly.entity_id
_entity_poly.type
_entity_poly.pdbx_seq_one_letter_code
_entity_poly.pdbx_strand_id
1 'polypeptide(L)'
;MISLDINGSITEVETTDDVPAIFVLRNVLDIKSVKLGCGLEQCGSCAVLLDGEPTLTCSKAIGDFVGRTIETIEQMQSPIQEALLQGNAIQCGYCINGIIVAAEGLFRRDSHPDRATIIRALEPHLCRCGAHPRIIRVLMELASR
;
A
#
# COMPACT_ATOMS: atom_id res chain seq x y z
N MET A 1 -2.04 6.04 -25.24
CA MET A 1 -0.94 6.20 -24.25
C MET A 1 -1.45 7.10 -23.15
N ILE A 2 -1.14 6.74 -21.90
CA ILE A 2 -1.36 7.58 -20.73
C ILE A 2 -0.03 7.82 -20.04
N SER A 3 0.12 9.01 -19.46
CA SER A 3 1.30 9.42 -18.71
C SER A 3 1.02 9.27 -17.22
N LEU A 4 1.83 8.48 -16.51
CA LEU A 4 1.67 8.22 -15.09
C LEU A 4 2.92 8.65 -14.32
N ASP A 5 2.74 9.37 -13.22
CA ASP A 5 3.82 9.60 -12.25
C ASP A 5 3.87 8.43 -11.27
N ILE A 6 4.86 7.55 -11.46
CA ILE A 6 5.08 6.38 -10.61
C ILE A 6 6.41 6.56 -9.89
N ASN A 7 6.38 6.57 -8.56
CA ASN A 7 7.57 6.69 -7.70
C ASN A 7 8.46 7.90 -8.08
N GLY A 8 7.83 9.01 -8.49
CA GLY A 8 8.51 10.24 -8.91
C GLY A 8 9.06 10.21 -10.34
N SER A 9 8.72 9.20 -11.14
CA SER A 9 9.15 9.05 -12.53
C SER A 9 7.94 9.00 -13.46
N ILE A 10 7.92 9.89 -14.46
CA ILE A 10 6.91 9.89 -15.51
C ILE A 10 7.12 8.68 -16.44
N THR A 11 6.10 7.83 -16.53
CA THR A 11 6.10 6.61 -17.34
C THR A 11 4.93 6.63 -18.32
N GLU A 12 5.22 6.49 -19.61
CA GLU A 12 4.21 6.35 -20.66
C GLU A 12 3.75 4.91 -20.76
N VAL A 13 2.44 4.70 -20.80
CA VAL A 13 1.83 3.37 -20.80
C VAL A 13 0.81 3.22 -21.93
N GLU A 14 0.93 2.16 -22.70
CA GLU A 14 -0.06 1.77 -23.71
C GLU A 14 -1.22 1.00 -23.06
N THR A 15 -2.30 1.72 -22.75
CA THR A 15 -3.53 1.15 -22.20
C THR A 15 -4.72 2.09 -22.44
N THR A 16 -5.94 1.64 -22.17
CA THR A 16 -7.15 2.48 -22.11
C THR A 16 -7.38 2.96 -20.67
N ASP A 17 -8.02 4.12 -20.51
CA ASP A 17 -8.17 4.79 -19.22
C ASP A 17 -9.11 4.06 -18.26
N ASP A 18 -10.01 3.22 -18.77
CA ASP A 18 -10.99 2.41 -18.05
C ASP A 18 -10.41 1.12 -17.46
N VAL A 19 -9.17 0.74 -17.80
CA VAL A 19 -8.54 -0.47 -17.25
C VAL A 19 -8.31 -0.30 -15.75
N PRO A 20 -8.69 -1.28 -14.91
CA PRO A 20 -8.40 -1.21 -13.48
C PRO A 20 -6.91 -1.04 -13.21
N ALA A 21 -6.55 -0.07 -12.38
CA ALA A 21 -5.17 0.36 -12.16
C ALA A 21 -4.25 -0.80 -11.74
N ILE A 22 -4.76 -1.77 -10.98
CA ILE A 22 -4.01 -2.96 -10.58
C ILE A 22 -3.44 -3.75 -11.76
N PHE A 23 -4.16 -3.84 -12.88
CA PHE A 23 -3.70 -4.61 -14.04
C PHE A 23 -2.63 -3.86 -14.81
N VAL A 24 -2.73 -2.54 -14.89
CA VAL A 24 -1.68 -1.71 -15.50
C VAL A 24 -0.40 -1.78 -14.66
N LEU A 25 -0.50 -1.52 -13.36
CA LEU A 25 0.63 -1.56 -12.43
C LEU A 25 1.33 -2.92 -12.44
N ARG A 26 0.56 -4.01 -12.37
CA ARG A 26 1.15 -5.36 -12.28
C ARG A 26 1.59 -5.92 -13.63
N ASN A 27 0.77 -5.81 -14.66
CA ASN A 27 0.98 -6.59 -15.90
C ASN A 27 1.74 -5.80 -16.96
N VAL A 28 1.61 -4.47 -16.96
CA VAL A 28 2.30 -3.60 -17.93
C VAL A 28 3.58 -3.03 -17.33
N LEU A 29 3.51 -2.52 -16.09
CA LEU A 29 4.65 -1.90 -15.41
C LEU A 29 5.48 -2.85 -14.53
N ASP A 30 5.08 -4.12 -14.46
CA ASP A 30 5.73 -5.17 -13.66
C ASP A 30 5.86 -4.90 -12.15
N ILE A 31 5.04 -3.99 -11.60
CA ILE A 31 5.03 -3.64 -10.17
C ILE A 31 4.25 -4.71 -9.41
N LYS A 32 4.90 -5.85 -9.18
CA LYS A 32 4.27 -7.02 -8.55
C LYS A 32 4.04 -6.85 -7.06
N SER A 33 4.57 -5.79 -6.43
CA SER A 33 4.33 -5.51 -5.01
C SER A 33 2.86 -5.24 -4.70
N VAL A 34 2.13 -4.59 -5.61
CA VAL A 34 0.69 -4.37 -5.54
C VAL A 34 -0.01 -5.71 -5.80
N LYS A 35 -0.69 -6.30 -4.80
CA LYS A 35 -1.24 -7.67 -4.89
C LYS A 35 -2.74 -7.69 -5.19
N LEU A 36 -3.15 -8.52 -6.15
CA LEU A 36 -4.56 -8.79 -6.45
C LEU A 36 -5.08 -9.93 -5.59
N GLY A 37 -5.63 -9.62 -4.41
CA GLY A 37 -6.20 -10.61 -3.49
C GLY A 37 -7.67 -10.93 -3.77
N CYS A 38 -8.55 -9.92 -3.67
CA CYS A 38 -10.00 -10.10 -3.80
C CYS A 38 -10.63 -9.49 -5.05
N GLY A 39 -10.03 -8.43 -5.63
CA GLY A 39 -10.63 -7.68 -6.74
C GLY A 39 -11.84 -6.81 -6.38
N LEU A 40 -12.23 -6.74 -5.10
CA LEU A 40 -13.47 -6.11 -4.62
C LEU A 40 -13.23 -5.11 -3.48
N GLU A 41 -12.00 -4.60 -3.35
CA GLU A 41 -11.61 -3.64 -2.28
C GLU A 41 -11.78 -4.14 -0.83
N GLN A 42 -11.88 -5.45 -0.62
CA GLN A 42 -12.11 -6.03 0.71
C GLN A 42 -10.83 -6.38 1.47
N CYS A 43 -9.73 -6.67 0.78
CA CYS A 43 -8.53 -7.24 1.42
C CYS A 43 -7.38 -6.25 1.63
N GLY A 44 -7.44 -5.06 1.03
CA GLY A 44 -6.41 -4.01 1.15
C GLY A 44 -5.05 -4.32 0.51
N SER A 45 -4.84 -5.51 -0.06
CA SER A 45 -3.51 -5.94 -0.57
C SER A 45 -3.04 -5.21 -1.83
N CYS A 46 -3.95 -4.49 -2.49
CA CYS A 46 -3.72 -3.74 -3.71
C CYS A 46 -3.42 -2.26 -3.46
N ALA A 47 -3.18 -1.86 -2.21
CA ALA A 47 -2.98 -0.47 -1.87
C ALA A 47 -1.67 0.09 -2.47
N VAL A 48 -1.75 1.36 -2.85
CA VAL A 48 -0.63 2.28 -3.14
C VAL A 48 -0.88 3.58 -2.36
N LEU A 49 0.12 4.45 -2.22
CA LEU A 49 -0.18 5.84 -1.87
C LEU A 49 -0.48 6.60 -3.16
N LEU A 50 -1.56 7.36 -3.16
CA LEU A 50 -1.94 8.24 -4.26
C LEU A 50 -2.01 9.65 -3.70
N ASP A 51 -1.07 10.50 -4.09
CA ASP A 51 -0.79 11.80 -3.46
C ASP A 51 -0.61 11.69 -1.93
N GLY A 52 0.11 10.67 -1.48
CA GLY A 52 0.38 10.42 -0.06
C GLY A 52 -0.75 9.72 0.71
N GLU A 53 -1.91 9.44 0.08
CA GLU A 53 -3.05 8.79 0.73
C GLU A 53 -3.22 7.33 0.30
N PRO A 54 -3.41 6.37 1.24
CA PRO A 54 -3.67 4.97 0.90
C PRO A 54 -4.89 4.82 -0.02
N THR A 55 -4.68 4.22 -1.18
CA THR A 55 -5.71 4.03 -2.21
C THR A 55 -5.66 2.61 -2.76
N LEU A 56 -6.82 1.95 -2.82
CA LEU A 56 -6.97 0.62 -3.42
C LEU A 56 -7.07 0.75 -4.94
N THR A 57 -6.40 -0.15 -5.65
CA THR A 57 -6.21 -0.07 -7.11
C THR A 57 -7.04 -1.09 -7.89
N CYS A 58 -7.73 -2.01 -7.22
CA CYS A 58 -8.33 -3.16 -7.91
C CYS A 58 -9.68 -2.88 -8.59
N SER A 59 -10.37 -1.79 -8.23
CA SER A 59 -11.65 -1.38 -8.83
C SER A 59 -11.59 0.00 -9.51
N LYS A 60 -10.59 0.82 -9.18
CA LYS A 60 -10.41 2.17 -9.76
C LYS A 60 -9.78 2.10 -11.14
N ALA A 61 -10.26 2.94 -12.05
CA ALA A 61 -9.75 3.03 -13.41
C ALA A 61 -8.38 3.71 -13.40
N ILE A 62 -7.45 3.30 -14.27
CA ILE A 62 -6.11 3.91 -14.32
C ILE A 62 -6.18 5.40 -14.72
N GLY A 63 -7.21 5.79 -15.46
CA GLY A 63 -7.50 7.19 -15.79
C GLY A 63 -7.64 8.08 -14.55
N ASP A 64 -8.16 7.54 -13.44
CA ASP A 64 -8.33 8.28 -12.17
C ASP A 64 -6.99 8.65 -11.50
N PHE A 65 -5.88 8.09 -11.99
CA PHE A 65 -4.53 8.29 -11.46
C PHE A 65 -3.69 9.23 -12.34
N VAL A 66 -4.19 9.63 -13.52
CA VAL A 66 -3.48 10.55 -14.41
C VAL A 66 -3.35 11.92 -13.74
N GLY A 67 -2.14 12.49 -13.78
CA GLY A 67 -1.82 13.76 -13.13
C GLY A 67 -1.68 13.70 -11.61
N ARG A 68 -1.68 12.49 -11.03
CA ARG A 68 -1.49 12.22 -9.60
C ARG A 68 -0.23 11.39 -9.39
N THR A 69 0.38 11.49 -8.22
CA THR A 69 1.60 10.74 -7.90
C THR A 69 1.23 9.41 -7.25
N ILE A 70 1.65 8.31 -7.88
CA ILE A 70 1.54 6.96 -7.32
C ILE A 70 2.86 6.60 -6.65
N GLU A 71 2.82 6.30 -5.35
CA GLU A 71 3.96 5.70 -4.65
C GLU A 71 3.64 4.26 -4.25
N THR A 72 4.53 3.35 -4.62
CA THR A 72 4.48 1.94 -4.27
C THR A 72 5.58 1.61 -3.27
N ILE A 73 5.58 0.39 -2.72
CA ILE A 73 6.54 0.03 -1.67
C ILE A 73 7.99 0.11 -2.16
N GLU A 74 8.22 0.00 -3.48
CA GLU A 74 9.54 0.08 -4.10
C GLU A 74 10.25 1.41 -3.81
N GLN A 75 9.50 2.48 -3.57
CA GLN A 75 10.03 3.81 -3.23
C GLN A 75 10.01 4.10 -1.72
N MET A 76 9.29 3.30 -0.93
CA MET A 76 9.16 3.53 0.50
C MET A 76 10.45 3.11 1.22
N GLN A 77 11.26 4.09 1.62
CA GLN A 77 12.38 3.86 2.54
C GLN A 77 11.89 4.03 3.98
N SER A 78 10.95 3.17 4.38
CA SER A 78 10.24 3.32 5.66
C SER A 78 10.87 2.49 6.78
N PRO A 79 11.06 3.04 7.99
CA PRO A 79 11.43 2.25 9.17
C PRO A 79 10.38 1.18 9.51
N ILE A 80 9.17 1.29 8.98
CA ILE A 80 8.08 0.31 9.15
C ILE A 80 8.48 -1.07 8.62
N GLN A 81 9.14 -1.15 7.46
CA GLN A 81 9.54 -2.43 6.88
C GLN A 81 10.52 -3.19 7.77
N GLU A 82 11.56 -2.49 8.24
CA GLU A 82 12.55 -3.06 9.13
C GLU A 82 11.93 -3.44 10.48
N ALA A 83 11.06 -2.59 11.03
CA ALA A 83 10.36 -2.89 12.28
C ALA A 83 9.49 -4.14 12.16
N LEU A 84 8.76 -4.32 11.05
CA LEU A 84 7.93 -5.51 10.82
C LEU A 84 8.78 -6.78 10.67
N LEU A 85 9.94 -6.69 10.04
CA LEU A 85 10.91 -7.79 9.93
C LEU A 85 11.46 -8.16 11.31
N GLN A 86 12.03 -7.21 12.04
CA GLN A 86 12.62 -7.43 13.37
C GLN A 86 11.58 -7.93 14.39
N GLY A 87 10.36 -7.42 14.29
CA GLY A 87 9.25 -7.80 15.17
C GLY A 87 8.59 -9.15 14.83
N ASN A 88 9.12 -9.89 13.83
CA ASN A 88 8.55 -11.13 13.31
C ASN A 88 7.06 -10.97 12.98
N ALA A 89 6.65 -9.83 12.42
CA ALA A 89 5.26 -9.51 12.11
C ALA A 89 4.83 -10.00 10.72
N ILE A 90 5.75 -10.57 9.94
CA ILE A 90 5.51 -11.09 8.58
C ILE A 90 5.42 -12.61 8.64
N GLN A 91 4.38 -13.18 7.99
CA GLN A 91 4.22 -14.63 7.80
C GLN A 91 4.31 -14.98 6.31
N CYS A 92 3.18 -15.21 5.62
CA CYS A 92 3.20 -15.51 4.18
C CYS A 92 3.60 -14.31 3.30
N GLY A 93 3.57 -13.09 3.85
CA GLY A 93 3.95 -11.86 3.16
C GLY A 93 2.92 -11.31 2.17
N TYR A 94 1.84 -12.02 1.84
CA TYR A 94 0.93 -11.57 0.76
C TYR A 94 0.21 -10.25 1.07
N CYS A 95 -0.27 -10.06 2.30
CA CYS A 95 -0.97 -8.83 2.70
C CYS A 95 -0.03 -7.69 3.11
N ILE A 96 1.26 -7.96 3.32
CA ILE A 96 2.13 -7.04 4.06
C ILE A 96 2.38 -5.75 3.30
N ASN A 97 2.46 -5.82 1.97
CA ASN A 97 2.73 -4.64 1.13
C ASN A 97 1.61 -3.60 1.28
N GLY A 98 0.34 -4.02 1.23
CA GLY A 98 -0.78 -3.12 1.45
C GLY A 98 -0.82 -2.57 2.88
N ILE A 99 -0.45 -3.39 3.87
CA ILE A 99 -0.36 -2.96 5.28
C ILE A 99 0.75 -1.91 5.47
N ILE A 100 1.90 -2.08 4.81
CA ILE A 100 3.01 -1.12 4.83
C ILE A 100 2.54 0.20 4.22
N VAL A 101 1.86 0.16 3.07
CA VAL A 101 1.31 1.37 2.42
C VAL A 101 0.35 2.11 3.37
N ALA A 102 -0.57 1.40 4.02
CA ALA A 102 -1.51 2.02 4.96
C ALA A 102 -0.82 2.62 6.18
N ALA A 103 0.16 1.90 6.74
CA ALA A 103 0.95 2.37 7.86
C ALA A 103 1.81 3.58 7.45
N GLU A 104 2.45 3.56 6.28
CA GLU A 104 3.24 4.67 5.77
C GLU A 104 2.39 5.94 5.61
N GLY A 105 1.21 5.83 4.98
CA GLY A 105 0.27 6.95 4.87
C GLY A 105 -0.13 7.51 6.23
N LEU A 106 -0.36 6.65 7.23
CA LEU A 106 -0.61 7.07 8.61
C LEU A 106 0.60 7.82 9.21
N PHE A 107 1.78 7.20 9.19
CA PHE A 107 2.99 7.72 9.85
C PHE A 107 3.52 9.01 9.24
N ARG A 108 3.25 9.27 7.94
CA ARG A 108 3.56 10.55 7.30
C ARG A 108 2.69 11.70 7.83
N ARG A 109 1.48 11.42 8.31
CA ARG A 109 0.55 12.43 8.84
C ARG A 109 0.61 12.57 10.35
N ASP A 110 0.85 11.46 11.04
CA ASP A 110 0.95 11.38 12.48
C ASP A 110 2.11 10.45 12.82
N SER A 111 3.21 11.01 13.32
CA SER A 111 4.41 10.23 13.66
C SER A 111 4.27 9.45 14.97
N HIS A 112 3.26 9.76 15.79
CA HIS A 112 3.02 9.13 17.09
C HIS A 112 1.56 8.65 17.22
N PRO A 113 1.03 7.86 16.26
CA PRO A 113 -0.36 7.50 16.26
C PRO A 113 -0.68 6.56 17.41
N ASP A 114 -1.82 6.81 18.06
CA ASP A 114 -2.29 5.91 19.11
C ASP A 114 -2.75 4.55 18.54
N ARG A 115 -2.93 3.59 19.45
CA ARG A 115 -3.34 2.22 19.09
C ARG A 115 -4.65 2.19 18.31
N ALA A 116 -5.61 3.04 18.69
CA ALA A 116 -6.91 3.07 18.04
C ALA A 116 -6.80 3.59 16.60
N THR A 117 -5.92 4.56 16.37
CA THR A 117 -5.63 5.13 15.06
C THR A 117 -4.92 4.13 14.16
N ILE A 118 -3.92 3.41 14.69
CA ILE A 118 -3.27 2.30 13.96
C ILE A 118 -4.30 1.24 13.57
N ILE A 119 -5.20 0.84 14.47
CA ILE A 119 -6.23 -0.17 14.17
C ILE A 119 -7.16 0.31 13.06
N ARG A 120 -7.66 1.55 13.14
CA ARG A 120 -8.53 2.12 12.08
C ARG A 120 -7.83 2.18 10.74
N ALA A 121 -6.55 2.58 10.70
CA ALA A 121 -5.78 2.62 9.46
C ALA A 121 -5.59 1.23 8.83
N LEU A 122 -5.52 0.18 9.64
CA LEU A 122 -5.35 -1.20 9.17
C LEU A 122 -6.66 -1.97 8.99
N GLU A 123 -7.81 -1.42 9.37
CA GLU A 123 -9.12 -2.06 9.25
C GLU A 123 -9.44 -2.56 7.83
N PRO A 124 -9.12 -1.82 6.74
CA PRO A 124 -9.35 -2.30 5.37
C PRO A 124 -8.39 -3.41 4.90
N HIS A 125 -7.42 -3.83 5.72
CA HIS A 125 -6.35 -4.74 5.33
C HIS A 125 -6.49 -6.10 6.02
N LEU A 126 -6.84 -7.13 5.27
CA LEU A 126 -7.04 -8.47 5.82
C LEU A 126 -5.74 -9.28 5.85
N CYS A 127 -5.46 -9.92 6.99
CA CYS A 127 -4.38 -10.89 7.14
C CYS A 127 -4.91 -12.27 7.57
N ARG A 128 -4.89 -13.26 6.66
CA ARG A 128 -5.37 -14.61 6.98
C ARG A 128 -4.45 -15.41 7.90
N CYS A 129 -3.17 -15.05 7.96
CA CYS A 129 -2.22 -15.66 8.87
C CYS A 129 -2.39 -15.23 10.34
N GLY A 130 -3.25 -14.24 10.62
CA GLY A 130 -3.47 -13.74 11.98
C GLY A 130 -2.30 -12.92 12.54
N ALA A 131 -1.57 -12.20 11.67
CA ALA A 131 -0.39 -11.43 12.09
C ALA A 131 -0.70 -10.05 12.71
N HIS A 132 -1.95 -9.56 12.62
CA HIS A 132 -2.34 -8.22 13.11
C HIS A 132 -1.88 -7.89 14.54
N PRO A 133 -1.99 -8.78 15.55
CA PRO A 133 -1.49 -8.46 16.90
C PRO A 133 0.00 -8.12 16.92
N ARG A 134 0.83 -8.82 16.12
CA ARG A 134 2.27 -8.54 16.00
C ARG A 134 2.53 -7.26 15.21
N ILE A 135 1.79 -7.03 14.12
CA ILE A 135 1.88 -5.81 13.30
C ILE A 135 1.55 -4.58 14.14
N ILE A 136 0.42 -4.60 14.85
CA ILE A 136 -0.03 -3.48 15.70
C ILE A 136 0.99 -3.23 16.82
N ARG A 137 1.51 -4.28 17.47
CA ARG A 137 2.55 -4.14 18.50
C ARG A 137 3.78 -3.41 17.94
N VAL A 138 4.29 -3.85 16.79
CA VAL A 138 5.47 -3.25 16.15
C VAL A 138 5.23 -1.78 15.78
N LEU A 139 4.06 -1.45 15.22
CA LEU A 139 3.72 -0.07 14.89
C LEU A 139 3.60 0.80 16.14
N MET A 140 3.04 0.27 17.24
CA MET A 140 3.00 0.98 18.53
C MET A 140 4.41 1.23 19.10
N GLU A 141 5.31 0.25 18.99
CA GLU A 141 6.72 0.41 19.40
C GLU A 141 7.43 1.47 18.54
N LEU A 142 7.14 1.54 17.24
CA LEU A 142 7.68 2.56 16.34
C LEU A 142 7.12 3.95 16.66
N ALA A 143 5.82 4.07 16.93
CA ALA A 143 5.14 5.32 17.31
C ALA A 143 5.59 5.89 18.67
N SER A 144 6.32 5.11 19.46
CA SER A 144 6.82 5.51 20.78
C SER A 144 8.27 6.00 20.77
N ARG A 145 8.92 6.07 19.60
CA ARG A 145 10.31 6.51 19.42
C ARG A 145 10.36 7.97 19.00
#